data_AF-A0AAW1A1R7-F1
#
_entry.id   AF-A0AAW1A1R7-F1
#
_cell.length_a   1.000
_cell.length_b   1.000
_cell.length_c   1.000
_cell.angle_alpha   90.00
_cell.angle_beta   90.00
_cell.angle_gamma   90.00
#
_symmetry.space_group_name_H-M   'P 1'
#
loop_
_entity.id
_entity.type
_entity.pdbx_description
1 polymer ?
#
loop_
_entity_poly.entity_id
_entity_poly.type
_entity_poly.pdbx_seq_one_letter_code
_entity_poly.pdbx_strand_id
1 'polypeptide(L)'
;MAKSLRSKWRRKCRAIKRERYGAKELERLKKTLGIDENGAQDIEMNEMSKIATVVDAKTIKENERAKEDEQAKDDQANDNTETNGETMDVDINGRVYNKRTMRDQHGNYPVWMNKRKIAKHKKGRAKSQKGNFRPHKRLTRRQKKGMKQK
;
A
#
# COMPACT_ATOMS: atom_id res chain seq x y z
N MET A 1 26.81 -33.58 13.31
CA MET A 1 25.73 -33.11 12.40
C MET A 1 24.83 -32.13 13.12
N ALA A 2 24.45 -31.02 12.49
CA ALA A 2 23.49 -30.08 13.09
C ALA A 2 22.06 -30.64 13.08
N LYS A 3 21.26 -30.26 14.08
CA LYS A 3 19.84 -30.66 14.15
C LYS A 3 19.02 -29.95 13.07
N SER A 4 18.21 -30.72 12.34
CA SER A 4 17.25 -30.21 11.36
C SER A 4 16.33 -29.12 11.95
N LEU A 5 15.95 -28.15 11.10
CA LEU A 5 14.99 -27.09 11.42
C LEU A 5 13.65 -27.66 11.92
N ARG A 6 13.24 -28.79 11.35
CA ARG A 6 11.98 -29.46 11.64
C ARG A 6 12.10 -30.48 12.78
N SER A 7 13.25 -30.59 13.44
CA SER A 7 13.40 -31.47 14.60
C SER A 7 12.43 -31.10 15.73
N LYS A 8 11.89 -32.11 16.43
CA LYS A 8 10.95 -31.91 17.55
C LYS A 8 11.58 -31.06 18.66
N TRP A 9 12.86 -31.31 18.96
CA TRP A 9 13.63 -30.55 19.96
C TRP A 9 13.69 -29.05 19.65
N ARG A 10 14.12 -28.65 18.44
CA ARG A 10 14.22 -27.23 18.09
C ARG A 10 12.85 -26.55 18.03
N ARG A 11 11.80 -27.28 17.63
CA ARG A 11 10.42 -26.78 17.66
C ARG A 11 9.94 -26.53 19.08
N LYS A 12 10.16 -27.47 20.01
CA LYS A 12 9.84 -27.31 21.44
C LYS A 12 10.52 -26.10 22.04
N CYS A 13 11.83 -25.94 21.84
CA CYS A 13 12.56 -24.76 22.34
C CYS A 13 12.05 -23.44 21.72
N ARG A 14 11.56 -23.45 20.47
CA ARG A 14 10.95 -22.25 19.86
C ARG A 14 9.59 -21.94 20.47
N ALA A 15 8.75 -22.94 20.75
CA ALA A 15 7.47 -22.73 21.41
C ALA A 15 7.66 -22.05 22.78
N ILE A 16 8.54 -22.60 23.61
CA ILE A 16 8.91 -22.03 24.92
C ILE A 16 9.41 -20.58 24.79
N LYS A 17 10.21 -20.29 23.75
CA LYS A 17 10.65 -18.91 23.49
C LYS A 17 9.51 -17.99 23.05
N ARG A 18 8.56 -18.46 22.24
CA ARG A 18 7.42 -17.65 21.82
C ARG A 18 6.52 -17.28 22.99
N GLU A 19 6.29 -18.18 23.92
CA GLU A 19 5.55 -17.88 25.16
C GLU A 19 6.30 -16.82 26.00
N ARG A 20 7.60 -17.04 26.22
CA ARG A 20 8.43 -16.12 27.02
C ARG A 20 8.55 -14.72 26.43
N TYR A 21 8.76 -14.61 25.12
CA TYR A 21 8.93 -13.32 24.44
C TYR A 21 7.60 -12.71 24.03
N GLY A 22 6.54 -13.49 23.82
CA GLY A 22 5.22 -12.99 23.46
C GLY A 22 4.69 -11.99 24.48
N ALA A 23 4.79 -12.28 25.78
CA ALA A 23 4.39 -11.32 26.82
C ALA A 23 5.19 -10.02 26.77
N LYS A 24 6.52 -10.11 26.59
CA LYS A 24 7.43 -8.95 26.53
C LYS A 24 7.25 -8.11 25.27
N GLU A 25 6.96 -8.77 24.15
CA GLU A 25 6.69 -8.13 22.87
C GLU A 25 5.33 -7.44 22.89
N LEU A 26 4.29 -8.06 23.49
CA LEU A 26 2.98 -7.44 23.66
C LEU A 26 3.03 -6.18 24.52
N GLU A 27 3.73 -6.22 25.65
CA GLU A 27 3.92 -5.04 26.50
C GLU A 27 4.59 -3.89 25.74
N ARG A 28 5.66 -4.19 24.98
CA ARG A 28 6.32 -3.19 24.13
C ARG A 28 5.39 -2.64 23.05
N LEU A 29 4.56 -3.49 22.45
CA LEU A 29 3.61 -3.08 21.41
C LEU A 29 2.52 -2.18 21.97
N LYS A 30 1.95 -2.52 23.14
CA LYS A 30 0.98 -1.67 23.85
C LYS A 30 1.57 -0.30 24.16
N LYS A 31 2.80 -0.29 24.67
CA LYS A 31 3.55 0.95 24.93
C LYS A 31 3.80 1.79 23.68
N THR A 32 4.17 1.17 22.56
CA THR A 32 4.35 1.91 21.29
C THR A 32 3.04 2.46 20.74
N LEU A 33 1.91 1.78 21.00
CA LEU A 33 0.60 2.23 20.55
C LEU A 33 -0.08 3.18 21.54
N GLY A 34 0.54 3.45 22.70
CA GLY A 34 -0.04 4.31 23.72
C GLY A 34 -1.25 3.72 24.46
N ILE A 35 -1.57 2.42 24.27
CA ILE A 35 -2.68 1.73 24.96
C ILE A 35 -2.26 1.23 26.36
N ASP A 36 -1.30 1.89 26.99
CA ASP A 36 -0.96 1.58 28.37
C ASP A 36 -2.03 2.16 29.30
N GLU A 37 -2.23 1.58 30.48
CA GLU A 37 -3.24 2.02 31.47
C GLU A 37 -3.06 3.48 31.92
N ASN A 38 -1.91 4.09 31.60
CA ASN A 38 -1.56 5.48 31.91
C ASN A 38 -1.36 6.36 30.64
N GLY A 39 -1.56 5.80 29.44
CA GLY A 39 -1.49 6.54 28.19
C GLY A 39 -2.81 7.25 27.95
N ALA A 40 -2.77 8.51 27.51
CA ALA A 40 -3.96 9.20 27.06
C ALA A 40 -4.70 8.30 26.06
N GLN A 41 -5.94 7.96 26.37
CA GLN A 41 -6.88 7.33 25.43
C GLN A 41 -7.26 8.37 24.38
N ASP A 42 -6.27 8.88 23.65
CA ASP A 42 -6.50 9.75 22.53
C ASP A 42 -7.22 8.88 21.49
N ILE A 43 -8.53 9.11 21.39
CA ILE A 43 -9.48 8.42 20.53
C ILE A 43 -9.99 7.09 21.15
N GLU A 44 -10.62 7.17 22.33
CA GLU A 44 -11.80 6.33 22.50
C GLU A 44 -12.73 6.60 21.31
N MET A 45 -12.95 5.59 20.46
CA MET A 45 -14.03 5.60 19.47
C MET A 45 -15.42 5.51 20.16
N ASN A 46 -15.63 6.27 21.22
CA ASN A 46 -16.94 6.49 21.84
C ASN A 46 -17.86 7.29 20.92
N GLU A 47 -17.32 7.98 19.92
CA GLU A 47 -18.13 8.64 18.90
C GLU A 47 -18.78 7.65 17.92
N MET A 48 -18.19 6.46 17.71
CA MET A 48 -18.79 5.44 16.85
C MET A 48 -19.97 4.70 17.51
N SER A 49 -19.98 4.56 18.83
CA SER A 49 -21.14 4.00 19.54
C SER A 49 -22.35 4.93 19.47
N LYS A 50 -22.11 6.24 19.31
CA LYS A 50 -23.15 7.27 19.08
C LYS A 50 -23.77 7.21 17.69
N ILE A 51 -23.05 6.71 16.68
CA ILE A 51 -23.54 6.61 15.29
C ILE A 51 -24.54 5.45 15.11
N ALA A 52 -24.43 4.41 15.94
CA ALA A 52 -25.24 3.19 15.81
C ALA A 52 -26.23 2.97 16.96
N THR A 53 -26.87 4.03 17.47
CA THR A 53 -28.04 3.88 18.34
C THR A 53 -29.29 3.62 17.49
N VAL A 54 -30.01 2.53 17.74
CA VAL A 54 -31.33 2.31 17.14
C VAL A 54 -32.29 3.33 17.75
N VAL A 55 -32.79 4.25 16.93
CA VAL A 55 -33.72 5.32 17.32
C VAL A 55 -35.12 4.95 16.84
N ASP A 56 -36.12 5.14 17.70
CA ASP A 56 -37.53 4.86 17.37
C ASP A 56 -38.10 5.87 16.37
N ALA A 57 -38.91 5.39 15.42
CA ALA A 57 -39.47 6.18 14.31
C ALA A 57 -40.30 7.42 14.72
N LYS A 58 -40.83 7.45 15.95
CA LYS A 58 -41.59 8.61 16.47
C LYS A 58 -40.67 9.80 16.77
N THR A 59 -39.51 9.54 17.34
CA THR A 59 -38.53 10.58 17.72
C THR A 59 -37.86 11.23 16.50
N ILE A 60 -37.72 10.47 15.40
CA ILE A 60 -37.21 10.98 14.12
C ILE A 60 -38.17 12.03 13.54
N LYS A 61 -39.48 11.74 13.55
CA LYS A 61 -40.51 12.66 13.02
C LYS A 61 -40.65 13.95 13.82
N GLU A 62 -40.46 13.90 15.13
CA GLU A 62 -40.47 15.11 15.97
C GLU A 62 -39.24 15.99 15.73
N ASN A 63 -38.07 15.38 15.53
CA ASN A 63 -36.84 16.11 15.22
C ASN A 63 -36.81 16.70 13.80
N GLU A 64 -37.42 16.03 12.82
CA GLU A 64 -37.58 16.57 11.45
C GLU A 64 -38.46 17.83 11.44
N ARG A 65 -39.58 17.80 12.16
CA ARG A 65 -40.47 18.96 12.32
C ARG A 65 -39.77 20.15 12.97
N ALA A 66 -38.93 19.91 13.97
CA ALA A 66 -38.17 20.95 14.64
C ALA A 66 -37.05 21.56 13.77
N LYS A 67 -36.52 20.82 12.78
CA LYS A 67 -35.48 21.30 11.85
C LYS A 67 -36.05 22.08 10.67
N GLU A 68 -37.23 21.69 10.17
CA GLU A 68 -37.94 22.42 9.11
C GLU A 68 -38.28 23.87 9.55
N ASP A 69 -38.51 24.10 10.85
CA ASP A 69 -38.78 25.42 11.41
C ASP A 69 -37.53 26.33 11.52
N GLU A 70 -36.31 25.77 11.61
CA GLU A 70 -35.07 26.55 11.64
C GLU A 70 -34.45 26.76 10.25
N GLN A 71 -34.70 25.88 9.29
CA GLN A 71 -34.06 25.90 7.97
C GLN A 71 -34.71 26.89 6.97
N ALA A 72 -35.85 27.49 7.32
CA ALA A 72 -36.52 28.51 6.50
C ALA A 72 -35.89 29.93 6.57
N LYS A 73 -34.68 30.09 7.14
CA LYS A 73 -34.05 31.40 7.37
C LYS A 73 -32.69 31.67 6.72
N ASP A 74 -32.06 30.73 6.01
CA ASP A 74 -30.68 30.95 5.53
C ASP A 74 -30.36 30.40 4.12
N ASP A 75 -31.31 30.46 3.19
CA ASP A 75 -31.06 30.11 1.79
C ASP A 75 -30.92 31.36 0.90
N GLN A 76 -29.81 32.09 1.08
CA GLN A 76 -29.27 32.92 0.00
C GLN A 76 -27.76 33.10 0.11
N ALA A 77 -26.98 32.12 -0.38
CA ALA A 77 -25.91 32.36 -1.34
C ALA A 77 -25.01 31.11 -1.59
N ASN A 78 -24.86 30.84 -2.88
CA ASN A 78 -23.63 30.50 -3.58
C ASN A 78 -23.39 29.05 -4.01
N ASP A 79 -23.54 28.91 -5.31
CA ASP A 79 -23.19 27.87 -6.24
C ASP A 79 -21.65 27.76 -6.43
N ASN A 80 -21.19 26.60 -6.90
CA ASN A 80 -19.85 26.23 -7.36
C ASN A 80 -18.70 26.19 -6.34
N THR A 81 -18.16 25.00 -6.06
CA THR A 81 -16.99 24.43 -6.77
C THR A 81 -16.51 23.11 -6.14
N GLU A 82 -16.12 22.19 -7.03
CA GLU A 82 -15.01 21.24 -6.90
C GLU A 82 -15.17 20.00 -5.99
N THR A 83 -15.26 18.88 -6.70
CA THR A 83 -14.89 17.53 -6.29
C THR A 83 -13.50 17.52 -5.66
N ASN A 84 -13.45 17.62 -4.33
CA ASN A 84 -12.30 17.33 -3.50
C ASN A 84 -11.95 15.83 -3.57
N GLY A 85 -11.19 15.45 -4.60
CA GLY A 85 -10.39 14.24 -4.57
C GLY A 85 -9.20 14.47 -3.64
N GLU A 86 -9.31 14.00 -2.40
CA GLU A 86 -8.26 14.01 -1.38
C GLU A 86 -6.95 13.42 -1.95
N THR A 87 -6.09 14.30 -2.46
CA THR A 87 -4.75 13.96 -2.89
C THR A 87 -3.88 14.20 -1.67
N MET A 88 -3.53 13.10 -0.96
CA MET A 88 -2.66 13.16 0.22
C MET A 88 -1.40 13.95 -0.13
N ASP A 89 -1.15 15.03 0.61
CA ASP A 89 -0.04 15.96 0.41
C ASP A 89 1.29 15.21 0.67
N VAL A 90 2.00 14.85 -0.40
CA VAL A 90 3.33 14.25 -0.30
C VAL A 90 4.32 15.37 -0.50
N ASP A 91 5.10 15.68 0.54
CA ASP A 91 6.19 16.66 0.54
C ASP A 91 6.90 16.71 -0.82
N ILE A 92 6.68 17.80 -1.55
CA ILE A 92 7.21 18.05 -2.92
C ILE A 92 8.75 18.03 -2.94
N ASN A 93 9.38 18.10 -1.76
CA ASN A 93 10.82 18.02 -1.56
C ASN A 93 11.41 16.60 -1.68
N GLY A 94 10.57 15.58 -1.95
CA GLY A 94 11.01 14.22 -2.20
C GLY A 94 11.68 14.05 -3.57
N ARG A 95 12.83 13.35 -3.62
CA ARG A 95 13.45 12.89 -4.88
C ARG A 95 12.41 12.30 -5.84
N VAL A 96 12.27 12.88 -7.02
CA VAL A 96 11.25 12.49 -8.00
C VAL A 96 11.73 11.29 -8.79
N TYR A 97 11.18 10.12 -8.49
CA TYR A 97 11.53 8.88 -9.18
C TYR A 97 10.66 8.63 -10.41
N ASN A 98 11.30 8.27 -11.52
CA ASN A 98 10.62 7.81 -12.72
C ASN A 98 9.91 6.46 -12.49
N LYS A 99 8.59 6.38 -12.66
CA LYS A 99 7.78 5.15 -12.46
C LYS A 99 8.33 3.93 -13.24
N ARG A 100 8.88 4.14 -14.44
CA ARG A 100 9.42 3.07 -15.29
C ARG A 100 10.84 2.63 -14.90
N THR A 101 11.68 3.55 -14.44
CA THR A 101 13.11 3.32 -14.21
C THR A 101 13.49 3.21 -12.75
N MET A 102 12.62 3.67 -11.85
CA MET A 102 12.90 3.91 -10.44
C MET A 102 14.23 4.64 -10.25
N ARG A 103 14.54 5.56 -11.17
CA ARG A 103 15.70 6.46 -11.08
C ARG A 103 15.22 7.86 -10.82
N ASP A 104 15.99 8.54 -10.01
CA ASP A 104 15.85 9.95 -9.70
C ASP A 104 16.34 10.84 -10.86
N GLN A 105 16.20 12.15 -10.71
CA GLN A 105 16.64 13.18 -11.66
C GLN A 105 18.13 13.04 -12.02
N HIS A 106 18.97 12.68 -11.04
CA HIS A 106 20.41 12.44 -11.22
C HIS A 106 20.76 11.02 -11.71
N GLY A 107 19.76 10.20 -12.07
CA GLY A 107 19.98 8.82 -12.54
C GLY A 107 20.29 7.80 -11.44
N ASN A 108 20.24 8.20 -10.17
CA ASN A 108 20.47 7.33 -9.01
C ASN A 108 19.22 6.52 -8.65
N TYR A 109 19.43 5.32 -8.11
CA TYR A 109 18.35 4.49 -7.57
C TYR A 109 18.05 4.88 -6.11
N PRO A 110 16.82 4.66 -5.61
CA PRO A 110 16.49 4.86 -4.21
C PRO A 110 17.43 4.10 -3.27
N VAL A 111 17.77 4.70 -2.13
CA VAL A 111 18.70 4.12 -1.14
C VAL A 111 18.22 2.76 -0.61
N TRP A 112 16.91 2.59 -0.47
CA TRP A 112 16.30 1.32 -0.05
C TRP A 112 16.37 0.22 -1.12
N MET A 113 16.70 0.57 -2.37
CA MET A 113 16.81 -0.40 -3.45
C MET A 113 18.18 -1.10 -3.44
N ASN A 114 18.20 -2.34 -2.93
CA ASN A 114 19.39 -3.19 -2.91
C ASN A 114 19.97 -3.43 -4.33
N LYS A 115 21.31 -3.49 -4.44
CA LYS A 115 22.08 -3.85 -5.65
C LYS A 115 21.51 -5.01 -6.46
N ARG A 116 20.98 -6.06 -5.81
CA ARG A 116 20.33 -7.20 -6.51
C ARG A 116 19.06 -6.79 -7.26
N LYS A 117 18.23 -5.92 -6.68
CA LYS A 117 17.03 -5.39 -7.33
C LYS A 117 17.41 -4.48 -8.51
N ILE A 118 18.44 -3.65 -8.34
CA ILE A 118 19.00 -2.82 -9.43
C ILE A 118 19.42 -3.70 -10.61
N ALA A 119 20.15 -4.79 -10.37
CA ALA A 119 20.57 -5.72 -11.41
C ALA A 119 19.38 -6.38 -12.14
N LYS A 120 18.31 -6.73 -11.42
CA LYS A 120 17.07 -7.26 -12.03
C LYS A 120 16.37 -6.23 -12.91
N HIS A 121 16.22 -4.99 -12.45
CA HIS A 121 15.64 -3.90 -13.25
C HIS A 121 16.46 -3.63 -14.53
N LYS A 122 17.80 -3.71 -14.46
CA LYS A 122 18.68 -3.61 -15.63
C LYS A 122 18.50 -4.80 -16.59
N LYS A 123 18.46 -6.03 -16.07
CA LYS A 123 18.31 -7.25 -16.89
C LYS A 123 16.95 -7.37 -17.57
N GLY A 124 15.86 -6.95 -16.91
CA GLY A 124 14.52 -6.93 -17.50
C GLY A 124 14.46 -6.08 -18.77
N ARG A 125 15.17 -4.94 -18.78
CA ARG A 125 15.27 -4.05 -19.97
C ARG A 125 16.07 -4.65 -21.10
N ALA A 126 17.18 -5.32 -20.77
CA ALA A 126 18.00 -5.99 -21.79
C ALA A 126 17.20 -7.10 -22.51
N LYS A 127 16.24 -7.74 -21.83
CA LYS A 127 15.34 -8.72 -22.46
C LYS A 127 14.30 -8.07 -23.36
N SER A 128 13.68 -6.96 -22.95
CA SER A 128 12.70 -6.26 -23.79
C SER A 128 13.34 -5.64 -25.03
N GLN A 129 14.57 -5.13 -24.94
CA GLN A 129 15.30 -4.64 -26.12
C GLN A 129 15.63 -5.75 -27.12
N LYS A 130 15.98 -6.95 -26.64
CA LYS A 130 16.23 -8.11 -27.51
C LYS A 130 14.96 -8.65 -28.16
N GLY A 131 13.78 -8.44 -27.57
CA GLY A 131 12.50 -8.81 -28.17
C GLY A 131 12.17 -8.02 -29.45
N ASN A 132 12.65 -6.77 -29.53
CA ASN A 132 12.46 -5.92 -30.72
C ASN A 132 13.52 -6.16 -31.79
N PHE A 133 14.61 -6.85 -31.47
CA PHE A 133 15.56 -7.33 -32.47
C PHE A 133 14.94 -8.53 -33.19
N ARG A 134 14.20 -8.28 -34.27
CA ARG A 134 13.80 -9.34 -35.19
C ARG A 134 15.10 -9.95 -35.74
N PRO A 135 15.46 -11.21 -35.41
CA PRO A 135 16.59 -11.81 -36.09
C PRO A 135 16.24 -11.81 -37.58
N HIS A 136 17.16 -11.36 -38.44
CA HIS A 136 17.00 -11.59 -39.88
C HIS A 136 16.68 -13.08 -40.06
N LYS A 137 15.47 -13.39 -40.55
CA LYS A 137 15.05 -14.77 -40.77
C LYS A 137 16.11 -15.39 -41.67
N ARG A 138 16.91 -16.32 -41.14
CA ARG A 138 17.83 -17.10 -41.98
C ARG A 138 16.96 -17.80 -43.02
N LEU A 139 17.10 -17.43 -44.29
CA LEU A 139 16.36 -18.05 -45.39
C LEU A 139 16.52 -19.58 -45.28
N THR A 140 15.39 -20.29 -45.32
CA THR A 140 15.41 -21.75 -45.28
C THR A 140 16.14 -22.30 -46.51
N ARG A 141 16.67 -23.52 -46.43
CA ARG A 141 17.38 -24.16 -47.55
C ARG A 141 16.54 -24.20 -48.83
N ARG A 142 15.22 -24.40 -48.70
CA ARG A 142 14.25 -24.34 -49.81
C ARG A 142 14.16 -22.94 -50.43
N GLN A 143 14.03 -21.90 -49.61
CA GLN A 143 13.97 -20.51 -50.10
C GLN A 143 15.27 -20.10 -50.79
N LYS A 144 16.43 -20.47 -50.23
CA LYS A 144 17.73 -20.24 -50.89
C LYS A 144 17.85 -20.96 -52.23
N LYS A 145 17.33 -22.19 -52.32
CA LYS A 145 17.34 -22.98 -53.55
C LYS A 145 16.43 -22.36 -54.62
N GLY A 146 15.25 -21.85 -54.24
CA GLY A 146 14.33 -21.16 -55.15
C GLY A 146 14.86 -19.81 -55.66
N MET A 147 15.60 -19.05 -54.84
CA MET A 147 16.26 -17.81 -55.29
C MET A 147 17.41 -18.05 -56.26
N LYS A 148 18.04 -19.23 -56.23
CA LYS A 148 19.14 -19.61 -57.14
C LYS A 148 18.65 -20.12 -58.50
N GLN A 149 17.34 -20.34 -58.64
CA GLN A 149 16.70 -20.86 -59.85
C GLN A 149 15.93 -19.76 -60.63
N LYS A 150 15.99 -18.51 -60.17
CA LYS A 150 15.70 -17.31 -60.97
C LYS A 150 17.01 -16.71 -61.41
#